data_AF-A0A5E6NWL1-F1
#
_entry.id   AF-A0A5E6NWL1-F1
#
_cell.length_a   1.000
_cell.length_b   1.000
_cell.length_c   1.000
_cell.angle_alpha   90.00
_cell.angle_beta   90.00
_cell.angle_gamma   90.00
#
_symmetry.space_group_name_H-M   'P 1'
#
loop_
_entity.id
_entity.type
_entity.pdbx_description
1 polymer ?
#
loop_
_entity_poly.entity_id
_entity_poly.type
_entity_poly.pdbx_seq_one_letter_code
_entity_poly.pdbx_strand_id
1 'polypeptide(L)'
;MVSRLRFLEIIVAAIIPFLAGIGSVVPYYSIIIGLLGVIIAVSAGLPALYKYHENWIEYRTTAETLKHEKHLFQAKCSPYDNDNSFCKLVQRVEGLISKENTQWSRYAEKVKST
;
A
#
# COMPACT_ATOMS: atom_id res chain seq x y z
N MET A 1 -3.27 -1.54 -7.76
CA MET A 1 -4.64 -2.05 -7.48
C MET A 1 -5.50 -1.02 -6.74
N VAL A 2 -4.98 -0.36 -5.68
CA VAL A 2 -5.66 0.74 -4.94
C VAL A 2 -6.11 1.91 -5.83
N SER A 3 -5.34 2.25 -6.88
CA SER A 3 -5.68 3.34 -7.80
C SER A 3 -6.97 3.11 -8.60
N ARG A 4 -7.36 1.84 -8.83
CA ARG A 4 -8.60 1.52 -9.57
C ARG A 4 -9.86 1.66 -8.71
N LEU A 5 -9.74 1.39 -7.40
CA LEU A 5 -10.81 1.60 -6.43
C LEU A 5 -11.09 3.09 -6.23
N ARG A 6 -10.04 3.91 -6.05
CA ARG A 6 -10.18 5.37 -5.96
C ARG A 6 -10.80 6.00 -7.21
N PHE A 7 -10.46 5.50 -8.39
CA PHE A 7 -11.04 5.99 -9.64
C PHE A 7 -12.54 5.68 -9.73
N LEU A 8 -12.96 4.46 -9.36
CA LEU A 8 -14.37 4.08 -9.28
C LEU A 8 -15.11 4.90 -8.21
N GLU A 9 -14.48 5.16 -7.07
CA GLU A 9 -15.04 5.98 -6.00
C GLU A 9 -15.32 7.43 -6.46
N ILE A 10 -14.40 8.04 -7.20
CA ILE A 10 -14.57 9.39 -7.77
C ILE A 10 -15.72 9.40 -8.78
N ILE A 11 -15.82 8.38 -9.64
CA ILE A 11 -16.92 8.26 -10.60
C ILE A 11 -18.26 8.15 -9.87
N VAL A 12 -18.36 7.28 -8.86
CA VAL A 12 -19.60 7.10 -8.09
C VAL A 12 -19.95 8.36 -7.30
N ALA A 13 -18.95 9.02 -6.69
CA ALA A 13 -19.13 10.28 -5.96
C ALA A 13 -19.60 11.41 -6.88
N ALA A 14 -19.18 11.45 -8.14
CA ALA A 14 -19.64 12.42 -9.14
C ALA A 14 -21.05 12.11 -9.66
N ILE A 15 -21.44 10.83 -9.71
CA ILE A 15 -22.78 10.40 -10.14
C ILE A 15 -23.85 10.72 -9.09
N ILE A 16 -23.51 10.77 -7.79
CA ILE A 16 -24.46 11.09 -6.70
C ILE A 16 -25.11 12.47 -6.85
N PRO A 17 -24.39 13.59 -6.97
CA PRO A 17 -24.99 14.91 -7.15
C PRO A 17 -25.67 15.05 -8.52
N PHE A 18 -25.21 14.34 -9.55
CA PHE A 18 -25.86 14.28 -10.86
C PHE A 18 -27.24 13.61 -10.79
N LEU A 19 -27.35 12.47 -10.11
CA LEU A 19 -28.62 11.78 -9.86
C LEU A 19 -29.52 12.56 -8.90
N ALA A 20 -28.95 13.20 -7.88
CA ALA A 20 -29.70 14.06 -6.97
C ALA A 20 -30.32 15.27 -7.69
N GLY A 21 -29.63 15.83 -8.70
CA GLY A 21 -30.13 16.94 -9.51
C GLY A 21 -31.28 16.57 -10.48
N ILE A 22 -31.39 15.29 -10.87
CA ILE A 22 -32.42 14.78 -11.79
C ILE A 22 -33.58 14.12 -11.00
N GLY A 23 -33.56 14.15 -9.66
CA GLY A 23 -34.40 13.36 -8.75
C GLY A 23 -35.92 13.45 -8.91
N SER A 24 -36.43 14.39 -9.72
CA SER A 24 -37.85 14.52 -10.06
C SER A 24 -38.33 13.60 -11.21
N VAL A 25 -37.43 12.90 -11.92
CA VAL A 25 -37.80 12.09 -13.10
C VAL A 25 -37.80 10.57 -12.82
N VAL A 26 -37.14 10.10 -11.75
CA VAL A 26 -36.89 8.66 -11.53
C VAL A 26 -37.57 8.16 -10.25
N PRO A 27 -38.47 7.16 -10.30
CA PRO A 27 -39.02 6.54 -9.10
C PRO A 27 -37.93 5.82 -8.29
N TYR A 28 -38.02 5.86 -6.96
CA TYR A 28 -37.06 5.25 -6.00
C TYR A 28 -35.64 5.84 -5.95
N TYR A 29 -35.45 7.09 -6.41
CA TYR A 29 -34.14 7.77 -6.43
C TYR A 29 -33.41 7.80 -5.06
N SER A 30 -34.14 7.95 -3.94
CA SER A 30 -33.55 7.99 -2.60
C SER A 30 -32.85 6.68 -2.21
N ILE A 31 -33.39 5.54 -2.64
CA ILE A 31 -32.81 4.22 -2.37
C ILE A 31 -31.52 4.04 -3.19
N ILE A 32 -31.53 4.49 -4.45
CA ILE A 32 -30.36 4.41 -5.34
C ILE A 32 -29.21 5.28 -4.80
N ILE A 33 -29.50 6.51 -4.37
CA ILE A 33 -28.50 7.41 -3.78
C ILE A 33 -27.92 6.81 -2.49
N GLY A 34 -28.78 6.26 -1.62
CA GLY A 34 -28.34 5.59 -0.40
C GLY A 34 -27.42 4.40 -0.68
N LEU A 35 -27.75 3.57 -1.68
CA LEU A 35 -26.96 2.40 -2.05
C LEU A 35 -25.59 2.79 -2.63
N LEU A 36 -25.53 3.83 -3.46
CA LEU A 36 -24.25 4.38 -3.95
C LEU A 36 -23.39 4.93 -2.80
N GLY A 37 -24.01 5.60 -1.82
CA GLY A 37 -23.31 6.09 -0.62
C GLY A 37 -22.69 4.95 0.21
N VAL A 38 -23.40 3.83 0.38
CA VAL A 38 -22.88 2.64 1.08
C VAL A 38 -21.68 2.05 0.32
N ILE A 39 -21.77 1.95 -1.01
CA ILE A 39 -20.67 1.43 -1.84
C ILE A 39 -19.42 2.31 -1.71
N ILE A 40 -19.58 3.63 -1.69
CA ILE A 40 -18.48 4.57 -1.45
C ILE A 40 -17.89 4.35 -0.04
N ALA A 41 -18.73 4.33 1.00
CA ALA A 41 -18.26 4.21 2.38
C ALA A 41 -17.46 2.92 2.60
N VAL A 42 -17.92 1.80 2.04
CA VAL A 42 -17.19 0.53 2.07
C VAL A 42 -15.90 0.62 1.27
N SER A 43 -15.94 1.15 0.05
CA SER A 43 -14.76 1.29 -0.82
C SER A 43 -13.69 2.24 -0.27
N ALA A 44 -14.11 3.29 0.45
CA ALA A 44 -13.24 4.25 1.13
C ALA A 44 -12.69 3.68 2.45
N GLY A 45 -13.51 2.90 3.17
CA GLY A 45 -13.16 2.26 4.43
C GLY A 45 -12.13 1.14 4.27
N LEU A 46 -12.21 0.33 3.21
CA LEU A 46 -11.28 -0.78 2.98
C LEU A 46 -9.79 -0.34 2.91
N PRO A 47 -9.41 0.67 2.10
CA PRO A 47 -8.05 1.20 2.05
C PRO A 47 -7.64 1.98 3.30
N ALA A 48 -8.59 2.54 4.05
CA ALA A 48 -8.31 3.25 5.30
C ALA A 48 -8.01 2.29 6.46
N LEU A 49 -8.70 1.14 6.50
CA LEU A 49 -8.51 0.11 7.53
C LEU A 49 -7.23 -0.68 7.31
N TYR A 50 -6.89 -0.96 6.05
CA TYR A 50 -5.65 -1.65 5.74
C TYR A 50 -4.63 -0.68 5.18
N LYS A 51 -3.58 -0.42 5.97
CA LYS A 51 -2.33 0.27 5.60
C LYS A 51 -1.54 -0.44 4.48
N TYR A 52 -2.21 -1.03 3.49
CA TYR A 52 -1.62 -1.70 2.33
C TYR A 52 -0.68 -0.77 1.56
N HIS A 53 -0.94 0.54 1.56
CA HIS A 53 -0.08 1.50 0.88
C HIS A 53 1.27 1.64 1.58
N GLU A 54 1.29 1.82 2.90
CA GLU A 54 2.52 1.91 3.69
C GLU A 54 3.32 0.61 3.58
N ASN A 55 2.68 -0.55 3.79
CA ASN A 55 3.36 -1.85 3.73
C ASN A 55 3.95 -2.14 2.34
N TRP A 56 3.26 -1.75 1.27
CA TRP A 56 3.77 -1.96 -0.09
C TRP A 56 4.92 -1.02 -0.44
N ILE A 57 4.86 0.24 0.00
CA ILE A 57 5.97 1.20 -0.18
C ILE A 57 7.21 0.70 0.56
N GLU A 58 7.04 0.18 1.76
CA GLU A 58 8.14 -0.29 2.59
C GLU A 58 8.79 -1.53 1.99
N TYR A 59 7.99 -2.49 1.52
CA TYR A 59 8.49 -3.64 0.76
C TYR A 59 9.30 -3.22 -0.47
N ARG A 60 8.80 -2.25 -1.25
CA ARG A 60 9.52 -1.72 -2.43
C ARG A 60 10.82 -1.03 -2.03
N THR A 61 10.80 -0.26 -0.95
CA THR A 61 12.01 0.41 -0.42
C THR A 61 13.07 -0.60 0.00
N THR A 62 12.68 -1.68 0.69
CA THR A 62 13.58 -2.79 1.06
C THR A 62 14.17 -3.45 -0.19
N ALA A 63 13.36 -3.73 -1.21
CA ALA A 63 13.83 -4.32 -2.47
C ALA A 63 14.81 -3.40 -3.22
N GLU A 64 14.53 -2.10 -3.32
CA GLU A 64 15.46 -1.14 -3.92
C GLU A 64 16.75 -1.01 -3.11
N THR A 65 16.69 -1.10 -1.78
CA THR A 65 17.87 -1.06 -0.91
C THR A 65 18.75 -2.31 -1.10
N LEU A 66 18.16 -3.50 -1.19
CA LEU A 66 18.88 -4.73 -1.53
C LEU A 66 19.55 -4.64 -2.91
N LYS A 67 18.85 -4.07 -3.88
CA LYS A 67 19.39 -3.84 -5.22
C LYS A 67 20.55 -2.84 -5.19
N HIS A 68 20.44 -1.78 -4.42
CA HIS A 68 21.50 -0.80 -4.20
C HIS A 68 22.75 -1.44 -3.59
N GLU A 69 22.60 -2.24 -2.53
CA GLU A 69 23.70 -2.99 -1.91
C GLU A 69 24.36 -3.96 -2.90
N LYS A 70 23.58 -4.62 -3.76
CA LYS A 70 24.13 -5.46 -4.86
C LYS A 70 24.98 -4.64 -5.83
N HIS A 71 24.50 -3.47 -6.25
CA HIS A 71 25.24 -2.61 -7.18
C HIS A 71 26.53 -2.07 -6.56
N LEU A 72 26.49 -1.68 -5.28
CA LEU A 72 27.67 -1.25 -4.51
C LEU A 72 28.74 -2.37 -4.43
N PHE A 73 28.32 -3.60 -4.16
CA PHE A 73 29.22 -4.76 -4.13
C PHE A 73 29.83 -5.04 -5.51
N GLN A 74 29.03 -4.98 -6.58
CA GLN A 74 29.51 -5.18 -7.94
C GLN A 74 30.50 -4.08 -8.39
N ALA A 75 30.25 -2.84 -7.99
CA ALA A 75 31.12 -1.70 -8.27
C ALA A 75 32.41 -1.69 -7.43
N LYS A 76 32.54 -2.59 -6.43
CA LYS A 76 33.63 -2.61 -5.43
C LYS A 76 33.87 -1.25 -4.77
N CYS A 77 32.82 -0.44 -4.66
CA CYS A 77 32.88 0.84 -3.99
C CYS A 77 32.76 0.63 -2.47
N SER A 78 33.28 1.58 -1.69
CA SER A 78 33.12 1.56 -0.23
C SER A 78 31.64 1.40 0.13
N PRO A 79 31.27 0.47 1.03
CA PRO A 79 32.10 -0.27 2.01
C PRO A 79 32.65 -1.64 1.56
N TYR A 80 32.54 -1.97 0.27
CA TYR A 80 32.92 -3.26 -0.34
C TYR A 80 34.28 -3.24 -1.05
N ASP A 81 35.12 -2.27 -0.70
CA ASP A 81 36.47 -2.04 -1.23
C ASP A 81 37.55 -2.98 -0.63
N ASN A 82 37.16 -3.87 0.29
CA ASN A 82 38.06 -4.70 1.08
C ASN A 82 37.85 -6.20 0.78
N ASP A 83 38.80 -7.04 1.17
CA ASP A 83 38.72 -8.51 1.02
C ASP A 83 37.48 -9.14 1.71
N ASN A 84 36.98 -8.51 2.78
CA ASN A 84 35.77 -8.95 3.50
C ASN A 84 34.45 -8.44 2.90
N SER A 85 34.44 -8.00 1.65
CA SER A 85 33.27 -7.44 0.97
C SER A 85 32.06 -8.38 0.96
N PHE A 86 32.25 -9.67 0.71
CA PHE A 86 31.16 -10.65 0.68
C PHE A 86 30.50 -10.83 2.06
N CYS A 87 31.31 -10.93 3.12
CA CYS A 87 30.82 -11.09 4.48
C CYS A 87 29.99 -9.86 4.93
N LYS A 88 30.46 -8.64 4.59
CA LYS A 88 29.71 -7.40 4.82
C LYS A 88 28.37 -7.37 4.07
N LEU A 89 28.33 -7.90 2.84
CA LEU A 89 27.11 -7.93 2.04
C LEU A 89 26.08 -8.87 2.69
N VAL A 90 26.50 -10.07 3.07
CA VAL A 90 25.63 -11.03 3.76
C VAL A 90 25.09 -10.43 5.06
N GLN A 91 25.94 -9.85 5.89
CA GLN A 91 25.53 -9.23 7.14
C GLN A 91 24.51 -8.08 6.94
N ARG A 92 24.70 -7.26 5.90
CA ARG A 92 23.76 -6.18 5.52
C ARG A 92 22.43 -6.77 5.06
N VAL A 93 22.46 -7.73 4.13
CA VAL A 93 21.26 -8.38 3.58
C VAL A 93 20.45 -9.07 4.67
N GLU A 94 21.10 -9.86 5.54
CA GLU A 94 20.44 -10.50 6.67
C GLU A 94 19.86 -9.49 7.66
N GLY A 95 20.57 -8.38 7.90
CA GLY A 95 20.05 -7.28 8.71
C GLY A 95 18.78 -6.66 8.12
N LEU A 96 18.74 -6.46 6.80
CA LEU A 96 17.55 -5.96 6.09
C LEU A 96 16.37 -6.94 6.18
N ILE A 97 16.62 -8.24 5.95
CA ILE A 97 15.59 -9.29 6.04
C ILE A 97 15.04 -9.41 7.46
N SER A 98 15.92 -9.38 8.47
CA SER A 98 15.54 -9.46 9.88
C SER A 98 14.69 -8.25 10.31
N LYS A 99 15.07 -7.06 9.85
CA LYS A 99 14.29 -5.83 10.07
C LYS A 99 12.90 -5.94 9.45
N GLU A 100 12.82 -6.41 8.20
CA GLU A 100 11.55 -6.64 7.52
C GLU A 100 10.69 -7.64 8.29
N ASN A 101 11.24 -8.80 8.67
CA ASN A 101 10.52 -9.84 9.40
C ASN A 101 9.97 -9.36 10.76
N THR A 102 10.77 -8.58 11.50
CA THR A 102 10.33 -7.95 12.76
C THR A 102 9.12 -7.03 12.53
N GLN A 103 9.13 -6.31 11.41
CA GLN A 103 8.05 -5.40 11.03
C GLN A 103 6.77 -6.15 10.64
N TRP A 104 6.89 -7.24 9.87
CA TRP A 104 5.78 -8.15 9.56
C TRP A 104 5.16 -8.74 10.84
N SER A 105 5.99 -9.16 11.80
CA SER A 105 5.53 -9.65 13.11
C SER A 105 4.71 -8.60 13.85
N ARG A 106 5.16 -7.34 13.88
CA ARG A 106 4.42 -6.23 14.52
C ARG A 106 3.08 -5.95 13.85
N TYR A 107 3.00 -6.05 12.51
CA TYR A 107 1.72 -5.92 11.82
C TYR A 107 0.77 -7.07 12.18
N ALA A 108 1.28 -8.31 12.22
CA ALA A 108 0.47 -9.47 12.59
C ALA A 108 -0.10 -9.38 14.01
N GLU A 109 0.70 -8.88 14.98
CA GLU A 109 0.24 -8.63 16.34
C GLU A 109 -0.85 -7.55 16.40
N LYS A 110 -0.68 -6.45 15.66
CA LYS A 110 -1.63 -5.33 15.64
C LYS A 110 -2.99 -5.71 15.03
N VAL A 111 -2.98 -6.60 14.03
CA VAL A 111 -4.22 -7.15 13.44
C VAL A 111 -4.94 -8.06 14.44
N LYS A 112 -4.21 -8.77 15.31
CA LYS A 112 -4.81 -9.67 16.31
C LYS A 112 -5.40 -8.94 17.52
N SER A 113 -4.94 -7.73 17.80
CA SER A 113 -5.41 -6.91 18.93
C SER A 113 -6.58 -5.98 18.59
N THR A 114 -7.10 -6.03 17.36
CA THR A 114 -8.23 -5.22 16.87
C THR A 114 -9.40 -6.13 16.55
#